data_AF-A0A1Q9P8F3-F1
#
_entry.id   AF-A0A1Q9P8F3-F1
#
_cell.length_a   1.000
_cell.length_b   1.000
_cell.length_c   1.000
_cell.angle_alpha   90.00
_cell.angle_beta   90.00
_cell.angle_gamma   90.00
#
_symmetry.space_group_name_H-M   'P 1'
#
loop_
_entity.id
_entity.type
_entity.pdbx_description
1 polymer ?
#
loop_
_entity_poly.entity_id
_entity_poly.type
_entity_poly.pdbx_seq_one_letter_code
_entity_poly.pdbx_strand_id
1 'polypeptide(L)'
;MANEEKYRVETPEEDEEPEEKKGFLRPLPTREEPRYIKKEGRPEPIIKLLGVSMREKRKDLLLLFLIPALVGLIDTMIYSGIIINKLPDDATYLFFIPIFVAIPIGLTASEAGRSLVGGFLGALFFLLFLIIFLSSPGLIMPDLGLANFIFTALAFSIVFFIIVTLATFLGAAIGTILREFL
;
A
#
# COMPACT_ATOMS: atom_id res chain seq x y z
N MET A 1 29.80 -17.66 29.37
CA MET A 1 29.04 -18.93 29.23
C MET A 1 27.66 -18.65 29.77
N ALA A 2 26.67 -18.37 28.91
CA ALA A 2 25.86 -19.31 28.12
C ALA A 2 24.61 -19.71 28.93
N ASN A 3 23.45 -19.10 28.62
CA ASN A 3 22.35 -19.62 27.78
C ASN A 3 21.37 -20.43 28.64
N GLU A 4 20.16 -19.92 28.86
CA GLU A 4 18.94 -20.17 28.05
C GLU A 4 18.06 -21.19 28.77
N GLU A 5 16.77 -21.15 28.40
CA GLU A 5 15.72 -22.09 28.73
C GLU A 5 14.88 -21.76 29.98
N LYS A 6 13.56 -21.81 29.91
CA LYS A 6 12.64 -21.94 28.78
C LYS A 6 11.27 -21.66 29.38
N TYR A 7 10.46 -20.96 28.61
CA TYR A 7 9.02 -20.97 28.74
C TYR A 7 8.50 -22.32 29.22
N ARG A 8 7.71 -22.25 30.29
CA ARG A 8 6.97 -23.35 30.92
C ARG A 8 6.36 -24.25 29.84
N VAL A 9 6.94 -25.43 29.71
CA VAL A 9 6.42 -26.53 28.91
C VAL A 9 5.38 -27.23 29.78
N GLU A 10 4.10 -27.03 29.47
CA GLU A 10 3.04 -27.93 29.93
C GLU A 10 2.16 -28.26 28.70
N THR A 11 2.32 -29.50 28.24
CA THR A 11 1.40 -30.31 27.43
C THR A 11 1.76 -31.76 27.81
N PRO A 12 0.85 -32.74 27.86
CA PRO A 12 -0.51 -32.85 27.32
C PRO A 12 -1.53 -33.22 28.44
N GLU A 13 -2.84 -33.24 28.23
CA GLU A 13 -3.66 -34.39 27.78
C GLU A 13 -5.13 -33.91 27.74
N GLU A 14 -5.81 -34.15 26.62
CA GLU A 14 -7.00 -35.03 26.51
C GLU A 14 -8.33 -34.30 26.74
N ASP A 15 -9.16 -34.43 25.70
CA ASP A 15 -10.60 -34.68 25.73
C ASP A 15 -11.44 -34.06 26.85
N GLU A 16 -12.36 -33.20 26.42
CA GLU A 16 -13.81 -33.26 26.69
C GLU A 16 -14.37 -31.85 26.44
N GLU A 17 -15.26 -31.71 25.45
CA GLU A 17 -16.10 -30.52 25.32
C GLU A 17 -16.99 -30.43 26.58
N PRO A 18 -16.82 -29.45 27.49
CA PRO A 18 -17.72 -29.33 28.61
C PRO A 18 -18.88 -28.43 28.21
N GLU A 19 -20.07 -29.02 28.26
CA GLU A 19 -21.39 -28.40 28.10
C GLU A 19 -21.48 -26.94 28.61
N GLU A 20 -22.10 -26.09 27.80
CA GLU A 20 -22.34 -24.67 28.11
C GLU A 20 -23.14 -24.47 29.40
N LYS A 21 -22.46 -24.11 30.50
CA LYS A 21 -23.13 -23.61 31.71
C LYS A 21 -23.51 -22.12 31.55
N LYS A 22 -24.80 -21.81 31.56
CA LYS A 22 -25.35 -20.44 31.57
C LYS A 22 -25.30 -19.82 32.97
N GLY A 23 -24.70 -18.63 33.11
CA GLY A 23 -24.73 -17.82 34.33
C GLY A 23 -23.48 -16.95 34.54
N PHE A 24 -23.43 -16.22 35.67
CA PHE A 24 -22.37 -15.27 36.08
C PHE A 24 -20.95 -15.89 36.23
N LEU A 25 -20.83 -17.22 36.06
CA LEU A 25 -19.59 -18.00 36.07
C LEU A 25 -19.10 -18.35 34.66
N ARG A 26 -19.62 -17.69 33.62
CA ARG A 26 -19.13 -17.87 32.25
C ARG A 26 -17.63 -17.57 32.23
N PRO A 27 -16.75 -18.52 31.85
CA PRO A 27 -15.34 -18.20 31.67
C PRO A 27 -15.26 -17.07 30.65
N LEU A 28 -14.35 -16.12 30.89
CA LEU A 28 -14.10 -15.02 29.95
C LEU A 28 -13.98 -15.61 28.54
N PRO A 29 -14.62 -15.01 27.52
CA PRO A 29 -14.51 -15.52 26.16
C PRO A 29 -13.03 -15.67 25.84
N THR A 30 -12.60 -16.90 25.59
CA THR A 30 -11.25 -17.22 25.18
C THR A 30 -10.99 -16.42 23.92
N ARG A 31 -10.09 -15.43 24.02
CA ARG A 31 -9.58 -14.72 22.82
C ARG A 31 -9.11 -15.81 21.88
N GLU A 32 -9.66 -15.85 20.66
CA GLU A 32 -9.17 -16.74 19.61
C GLU A 32 -7.65 -16.60 19.56
N GLU A 33 -6.94 -17.65 19.94
CA GLU A 33 -5.48 -17.61 19.98
C GLU A 33 -5.00 -17.34 18.55
N PRO A 34 -4.19 -16.30 18.33
CA PRO A 34 -3.65 -16.02 17.01
C PRO A 34 -2.94 -17.26 16.49
N ARG A 35 -3.41 -17.79 15.35
CA ARG A 35 -2.78 -18.95 14.71
C ARG A 35 -1.35 -18.56 14.36
N TYR A 36 -0.36 -19.17 15.02
CA TYR A 36 1.05 -18.96 14.72
C TYR A 36 1.58 -20.14 13.90
N ILE A 37 2.22 -19.87 12.76
CA ILE A 37 3.05 -20.86 12.07
C ILE A 37 4.47 -20.72 12.61
N LYS A 38 4.94 -21.70 13.39
CA LYS A 38 6.35 -21.80 13.80
C LYS A 38 7.19 -22.13 12.56
N LYS A 39 7.79 -21.12 11.93
CA LYS A 39 8.95 -21.31 11.04
C LYS A 39 10.09 -20.48 11.65
N GLU A 40 11.20 -21.13 12.01
CA GLU A 40 12.43 -20.50 12.53
C GLU A 40 12.31 -19.82 13.91
N GLY A 41 11.45 -20.33 14.81
CA GLY A 41 11.49 -19.98 16.23
C GLY A 41 10.96 -18.60 16.62
N ARG A 42 10.41 -17.81 15.69
CA ARG A 42 9.71 -16.54 15.99
C ARG A 42 8.22 -16.65 15.63
N PRO A 43 7.28 -16.40 16.56
CA PRO A 43 5.86 -16.40 16.25
C PRO A 43 5.54 -15.20 15.35
N GLU A 44 5.23 -15.46 14.08
CA GLU A 44 4.70 -14.43 13.17
C GLU A 44 3.16 -14.48 13.21
N PRO A 45 2.47 -13.37 13.50
CA PRO A 45 1.02 -13.34 13.53
C PRO A 45 0.45 -13.55 12.12
N ILE A 46 -0.60 -14.37 12.02
CA ILE A 46 -1.37 -14.60 10.80
C ILE A 46 -2.56 -13.65 10.82
N ILE A 47 -2.67 -12.84 9.77
CA ILE A 47 -3.73 -11.86 9.58
C ILE A 47 -4.55 -12.25 8.35
N LYS A 48 -5.88 -12.09 8.40
CA LYS A 48 -6.73 -12.23 7.22
C LYS A 48 -6.81 -10.88 6.50
N LEU A 49 -6.24 -10.80 5.30
CA LEU A 49 -6.39 -9.65 4.39
C LEU A 49 -7.27 -10.10 3.22
N LEU A 50 -8.39 -9.40 2.99
CA LEU A 50 -9.33 -9.73 1.90
C LEU A 50 -9.78 -11.20 1.89
N GLY A 51 -10.04 -11.78 3.07
CA GLY A 51 -10.45 -13.18 3.22
C GLY A 51 -9.32 -14.21 3.13
N VAL A 52 -8.10 -13.81 2.73
CA VAL A 52 -6.94 -14.68 2.64
C VAL A 52 -6.07 -14.55 3.89
N SER A 53 -5.84 -15.66 4.59
CA SER A 53 -4.92 -15.71 5.72
C SER A 53 -3.46 -15.64 5.24
N MET A 54 -2.73 -14.62 5.64
CA MET A 54 -1.33 -14.42 5.28
C MET A 54 -0.51 -13.93 6.49
N ARG A 55 0.81 -14.04 6.38
CA ARG A 55 1.74 -13.50 7.39
C ARG A 55 1.72 -11.98 7.35
N GLU A 56 1.86 -11.33 8.49
CA GLU A 56 1.89 -9.87 8.60
C GLU A 56 2.95 -9.22 7.69
N LYS A 57 4.18 -9.77 7.63
CA LYS A 57 5.22 -9.24 6.72
C LYS A 57 4.82 -9.30 5.24
N ARG A 58 4.06 -10.33 4.82
CA ARG A 58 3.57 -10.44 3.44
C ARG A 58 2.47 -9.42 3.18
N LYS A 59 1.57 -9.21 4.15
CA LYS A 59 0.54 -8.17 4.10
C LYS A 59 1.17 -6.79 3.93
N ASP A 60 2.19 -6.46 4.75
CA ASP A 60 2.87 -5.16 4.68
C ASP A 60 3.57 -4.93 3.34
N LEU A 61 4.26 -5.95 2.82
CA LEU A 61 4.85 -5.89 1.48
C LEU A 61 3.79 -5.71 0.40
N LEU A 62 2.69 -6.44 0.47
CA LEU A 62 1.60 -6.33 -0.50
C LEU A 62 1.02 -4.91 -0.49
N LEU A 63 0.75 -4.34 0.69
CA LEU A 63 0.25 -2.97 0.82
C LEU A 63 1.26 -1.92 0.33
N LEU A 64 2.56 -2.15 0.58
CA LEU A 64 3.64 -1.26 0.13
C LEU A 64 3.72 -1.14 -1.40
N PHE A 65 3.30 -2.15 -2.15
CA PHE A 65 3.23 -2.08 -3.62
C PHE A 65 1.85 -1.70 -4.13
N LEU A 66 0.80 -2.31 -3.56
CA LEU A 66 -0.57 -2.15 -4.06
C LEU A 66 -1.10 -0.74 -3.85
N ILE A 67 -0.92 -0.16 -2.66
CA ILE A 67 -1.46 1.17 -2.36
C ILE A 67 -0.78 2.24 -3.22
N PRO A 68 0.56 2.31 -3.31
CA PRO A 68 1.21 3.26 -4.22
C PRO A 68 0.87 3.05 -5.68
N ALA A 69 0.68 1.80 -6.13
CA ALA A 69 0.25 1.54 -7.50
C ALA A 69 -1.16 2.10 -7.78
N LEU A 70 -2.11 1.94 -6.85
CA LEU A 70 -3.44 2.51 -6.99
C LEU A 70 -3.42 4.04 -6.96
N VAL A 71 -2.60 4.64 -6.09
CA VAL A 71 -2.39 6.10 -6.07
C VAL A 71 -1.83 6.58 -7.40
N GLY A 72 -0.76 5.96 -7.90
CA GLY A 72 -0.18 6.31 -9.19
C GLY A 72 -1.18 6.17 -10.35
N LEU A 73 -2.04 5.15 -10.32
CA LEU A 73 -3.09 4.97 -11.32
C LEU A 73 -4.13 6.11 -11.28
N ILE A 74 -4.58 6.50 -10.09
CA ILE A 74 -5.53 7.61 -9.93
C ILE A 74 -4.90 8.92 -10.41
N ASP A 75 -3.66 9.20 -10.03
CA ASP A 75 -2.93 10.38 -10.49
C ASP A 75 -2.79 10.38 -12.01
N THR A 76 -2.46 9.23 -12.63
CA THR A 76 -2.43 9.13 -14.09
C THR A 76 -3.79 9.42 -14.72
N MET A 77 -4.89 8.97 -14.12
CA MET A 77 -6.24 9.30 -14.62
C MET A 77 -6.55 10.81 -14.55
N ILE A 78 -6.12 11.49 -13.48
CA ILE A 78 -6.29 12.93 -13.34
C ILE A 78 -5.47 13.67 -14.40
N TYR A 79 -4.17 13.37 -14.47
CA TYR A 79 -3.25 14.04 -15.39
C TYR A 79 -3.58 13.75 -16.86
N SER A 80 -3.97 12.52 -17.19
CA SER A 80 -4.47 12.21 -18.53
C SER A 80 -5.71 13.03 -18.87
N GLY A 81 -6.65 13.20 -17.93
CA GLY A 81 -7.82 14.07 -18.06
C GLY A 81 -7.47 15.53 -18.34
N ILE A 82 -6.42 16.06 -17.70
CA ILE A 82 -5.90 17.42 -17.96
C ILE A 82 -5.29 17.49 -19.37
N ILE A 83 -4.45 16.52 -19.74
CA ILE A 83 -3.76 16.47 -21.05
C ILE A 83 -4.76 16.45 -22.22
N ILE A 84 -5.88 15.75 -22.08
CA ILE A 84 -6.94 15.71 -23.10
C ILE A 84 -7.99 16.83 -22.94
N ASN A 85 -7.72 17.85 -22.11
CA ASN A 85 -8.60 18.99 -21.83
C ASN A 85 -10.00 18.62 -21.31
N LYS A 86 -10.13 17.47 -20.63
CA LYS A 86 -11.38 17.09 -19.93
C LYS A 86 -11.44 17.65 -18.50
N LEU A 87 -10.29 17.97 -17.92
CA LEU A 87 -10.17 18.61 -16.60
C LEU A 87 -9.42 19.93 -16.75
N PRO A 88 -9.72 20.94 -15.90
CA PRO A 88 -8.98 22.19 -15.91
C PRO A 88 -7.55 22.00 -15.38
N ASP A 89 -6.66 22.87 -15.81
CA ASP A 89 -5.23 22.91 -15.46
C ASP A 89 -4.95 23.72 -14.18
N ASP A 90 -5.96 23.89 -13.33
CA ASP A 90 -5.84 24.61 -12.06
C ASP A 90 -5.01 23.84 -11.03
N ALA A 91 -4.39 24.59 -10.09
CA ALA A 91 -3.58 24.04 -9.01
C ALA A 91 -4.30 22.97 -8.16
N THR A 92 -5.63 23.03 -8.07
CA THR A 92 -6.46 22.02 -7.40
C THR A 92 -6.22 20.62 -7.98
N TYR A 93 -6.23 20.48 -9.30
CA TYR A 93 -6.11 19.19 -9.97
C TYR A 93 -4.66 18.72 -10.12
N LEU A 94 -3.74 19.66 -10.33
CA LEU A 94 -2.33 19.34 -10.49
C LEU A 94 -1.63 19.01 -9.16
N PHE A 95 -2.05 19.61 -8.04
CA PHE A 95 -1.31 19.51 -6.78
C PHE A 95 -2.15 19.01 -5.60
N PHE A 96 -3.29 19.65 -5.31
CA PHE A 96 -4.06 19.32 -4.10
C PHE A 96 -4.71 17.94 -4.15
N ILE A 97 -5.34 17.57 -5.26
CA ILE A 97 -5.96 16.24 -5.39
C ILE A 97 -4.90 15.13 -5.24
N PRO A 98 -3.75 15.16 -5.95
CA PRO A 98 -2.69 14.17 -5.75
C PRO A 98 -2.20 14.04 -4.29
N ILE A 99 -2.15 15.14 -3.53
CA ILE A 99 -1.86 15.09 -2.08
C ILE A 99 -2.89 14.24 -1.34
N PHE A 100 -4.18 14.51 -1.55
CA PHE A 100 -5.25 13.77 -0.88
C PHE A 100 -5.27 12.29 -1.28
N VAL A 101 -5.03 12.00 -2.56
CA VAL A 101 -4.95 10.64 -3.09
C VAL A 101 -3.77 9.87 -2.47
N ALA A 102 -2.67 10.54 -2.11
CA ALA A 102 -1.51 9.91 -1.51
C ALA A 102 -1.60 9.69 0.02
N ILE A 103 -2.58 10.27 0.72
CA ILE A 103 -2.77 10.07 2.18
C ILE A 103 -2.83 8.58 2.59
N PRO A 104 -3.55 7.69 1.88
CA PRO A 104 -3.59 6.27 2.21
C PRO A 104 -2.22 5.59 2.27
N ILE A 105 -1.21 6.08 1.55
CA ILE A 105 0.16 5.56 1.62
C ILE A 105 0.74 5.76 3.03
N GLY A 106 0.51 6.93 3.62
CA GLY A 106 0.91 7.23 4.99
C GLY A 106 0.14 6.44 6.04
N LEU A 107 -1.17 6.33 5.86
CA LEU A 107 -2.06 5.61 6.78
C LEU A 107 -1.79 4.11 6.84
N THR A 108 -1.40 3.50 5.72
CA THR A 108 -1.23 2.02 5.62
C THR A 108 0.20 1.55 5.89
N ALA A 109 1.19 2.45 5.88
CA ALA A 109 2.56 2.08 6.21
C ALA A 109 2.68 1.66 7.69
N SER A 110 3.64 0.80 8.01
CA SER A 110 3.94 0.43 9.40
C SER A 110 4.88 1.42 10.09
N GLU A 111 5.67 2.16 9.32
CA GLU A 111 6.74 3.05 9.78
C GLU A 111 6.85 4.27 8.83
N ALA A 112 7.34 5.40 9.33
CA ALA A 112 7.53 6.61 8.52
C ALA A 112 8.49 6.39 7.33
N GLY A 113 9.59 5.65 7.54
CA GLY A 113 10.55 5.34 6.47
C GLY A 113 9.92 4.55 5.32
N ARG A 114 9.06 3.58 5.64
CA ARG A 114 8.31 2.81 4.62
C ARG A 114 7.26 3.66 3.92
N SER A 115 6.67 4.64 4.60
CA SER A 115 5.74 5.59 3.98
C SER A 115 6.42 6.43 2.90
N LEU A 116 7.64 6.94 3.16
CA LEU A 116 8.42 7.69 2.17
C LEU A 116 8.76 6.82 0.96
N VAL A 117 9.18 5.57 1.18
CA VAL A 117 9.41 4.60 0.10
C VAL A 117 8.14 4.38 -0.70
N GLY A 118 6.99 4.25 -0.03
CA GLY A 118 5.67 4.16 -0.66
C GLY A 118 5.32 5.40 -1.49
N GLY A 119 5.61 6.61 -1.00
CA GLY A 119 5.38 7.87 -1.73
C GLY A 119 6.21 7.95 -3.02
N PHE A 120 7.48 7.53 -2.94
CA PHE A 120 8.35 7.44 -4.11
C PHE A 120 7.88 6.37 -5.10
N LEU A 121 7.49 5.18 -4.62
CA LEU A 121 6.88 4.13 -5.43
C LEU A 121 5.62 4.65 -6.15
N GLY A 122 4.80 5.45 -5.48
CA GLY A 122 3.58 6.03 -6.06
C GLY A 122 3.89 6.92 -7.26
N ALA A 123 4.88 7.81 -7.13
CA ALA A 123 5.35 8.64 -8.23
C ALA A 123 5.96 7.82 -9.38
N LEU A 124 6.67 6.73 -9.06
CA LEU A 124 7.25 5.83 -10.06
C LEU A 124 6.16 5.07 -10.82
N PHE A 125 5.13 4.57 -10.15
CA PHE A 125 3.96 3.96 -10.80
C PHE A 125 3.21 4.97 -11.66
N PHE A 126 3.00 6.19 -11.17
CA PHE A 126 2.44 7.29 -11.97
C PHE A 126 3.23 7.50 -13.27
N LEU A 127 4.56 7.60 -13.19
CA LEU A 127 5.42 7.76 -14.37
C LEU A 127 5.22 6.63 -15.38
N LEU A 128 5.25 5.38 -14.90
CA LEU A 128 5.06 4.20 -15.75
C LEU A 128 3.70 4.23 -16.45
N PHE A 129 2.62 4.46 -15.69
CA PHE A 129 1.27 4.51 -16.26
C PHE A 129 1.07 5.69 -17.21
N LEU A 130 1.65 6.85 -16.90
CA LEU A 130 1.57 8.02 -17.77
C LEU A 130 2.30 7.80 -19.09
N ILE A 131 3.48 7.17 -19.07
CA ILE A 131 4.21 6.80 -20.29
C ILE A 131 3.37 5.83 -21.14
N ILE A 132 2.75 4.83 -20.52
CA ILE A 132 1.84 3.90 -21.23
C ILE A 132 0.67 4.66 -21.85
N PHE A 133 0.04 5.56 -21.09
CA PHE A 133 -1.06 6.39 -21.59
C PHE A 133 -0.65 7.24 -22.79
N LEU A 134 0.46 7.99 -22.67
CA LEU A 134 0.96 8.87 -23.73
C LEU A 134 1.47 8.13 -24.96
N SER A 135 1.95 6.89 -24.79
CA SER A 135 2.42 6.04 -25.89
C SER A 135 1.26 5.29 -26.57
N SER A 136 0.08 5.22 -25.95
CA SER A 136 -1.06 4.46 -26.47
C SER A 136 -1.55 4.89 -27.86
N PRO A 137 -1.51 6.17 -28.29
CA PRO A 137 -1.86 6.54 -29.66
C PRO A 137 -0.91 5.92 -30.70
N GLY A 138 0.36 5.72 -30.35
CA GLY A 138 1.36 5.07 -31.20
C GLY A 138 1.10 3.59 -31.45
N LEU A 139 0.27 2.93 -30.62
CA LEU A 139 -0.21 1.57 -30.86
C LEU A 139 -1.31 1.51 -31.93
N ILE A 140 -2.08 2.60 -32.07
CA ILE A 140 -3.20 2.70 -33.00
C ILE A 140 -2.73 3.23 -34.37
N MET A 141 -1.71 4.10 -34.39
CA MET A 141 -1.13 4.70 -35.59
C MET A 141 0.36 4.35 -35.71
N PRO A 142 0.72 3.12 -36.12
CA PRO A 142 2.11 2.66 -36.15
C PRO A 142 2.99 3.42 -37.14
N ASP A 143 2.41 4.04 -38.16
CA ASP A 143 3.12 4.77 -39.22
C ASP A 143 3.89 6.01 -38.72
N LEU A 144 3.50 6.54 -37.56
CA LEU A 144 4.14 7.70 -36.91
C LEU A 144 5.37 7.30 -36.06
N GLY A 145 5.62 5.99 -35.90
CA GLY A 145 6.78 5.45 -35.19
C GLY A 145 6.61 5.45 -33.67
N LEU A 146 6.44 4.27 -33.09
CA LEU A 146 6.24 4.06 -31.65
C LEU A 146 7.39 4.65 -30.79
N ALA A 147 8.62 4.61 -31.30
CA ALA A 147 9.78 5.20 -30.62
C ALA A 147 9.64 6.72 -30.41
N ASN A 148 9.12 7.45 -31.39
CA ASN A 148 8.94 8.91 -31.30
C ASN A 148 7.92 9.27 -30.22
N PHE A 149 6.85 8.46 -30.10
CA PHE A 149 5.87 8.63 -29.03
C PHE A 149 6.45 8.36 -27.65
N ILE A 150 7.28 7.32 -27.48
CA ILE A 150 7.93 7.03 -26.20
C ILE A 150 8.86 8.18 -25.80
N PHE A 151 9.71 8.69 -26.70
CA PHE A 151 10.62 9.80 -26.37
C PHE A 151 9.85 11.08 -26.00
N THR A 152 8.78 11.38 -26.73
CA THR A 152 7.93 12.53 -26.45
C THR A 152 7.20 12.36 -25.12
N ALA A 153 6.66 11.16 -24.85
CA ALA A 153 6.02 10.82 -23.59
C ALA A 153 6.98 10.98 -22.40
N LEU A 154 8.23 10.54 -22.56
CA LEU A 154 9.26 10.67 -21.53
C LEU A 154 9.59 12.15 -21.26
N ALA A 155 9.73 12.97 -22.30
CA ALA A 155 10.00 14.40 -22.13
C ALA A 155 8.86 15.14 -21.40
N PHE A 156 7.60 14.90 -21.79
CA PHE A 156 6.44 15.52 -21.15
C PHE A 156 6.21 15.01 -19.72
N SER A 157 6.47 13.73 -19.47
CA SER A 157 6.21 13.11 -18.16
C SER A 157 7.16 13.59 -17.06
N ILE A 158 8.38 14.06 -17.38
CA ILE A 158 9.34 14.55 -16.38
C ILE A 158 8.78 15.73 -15.58
N VAL A 159 8.10 16.68 -16.22
CA VAL A 159 7.55 17.87 -15.54
C VAL A 159 6.48 17.45 -14.54
N PHE A 160 5.54 16.61 -14.99
CA PHE A 160 4.48 16.09 -14.13
C PHE A 160 5.02 15.16 -13.05
N PHE A 161 6.08 14.40 -13.33
CA PHE A 161 6.72 13.52 -12.36
C PHE A 161 7.26 14.29 -11.16
N ILE A 162 7.89 15.46 -11.36
CA ILE A 162 8.38 16.27 -10.25
C ILE A 162 7.23 16.76 -9.36
N ILE A 163 6.14 17.26 -9.98
CA ILE A 163 4.97 17.76 -9.26
C ILE A 163 4.31 16.64 -8.46
N VAL A 164 4.06 15.49 -9.10
CA VAL A 164 3.46 14.32 -8.45
C VAL A 164 4.35 13.79 -7.34
N THR A 165 5.68 13.74 -7.53
CA THR A 165 6.61 13.31 -6.48
C THR A 165 6.51 14.18 -5.22
N LEU A 166 6.44 15.50 -5.39
CA LEU A 166 6.28 16.42 -4.26
C LEU A 166 4.91 16.24 -3.58
N ALA A 167 3.86 16.12 -4.38
CA ALA A 167 2.50 15.91 -3.88
C ALA A 167 2.35 14.58 -3.14
N THR A 168 2.92 13.49 -3.67
CA THR A 168 2.85 12.16 -3.05
C THR A 168 3.65 12.10 -1.76
N PHE A 169 4.82 12.74 -1.69
CA PHE A 169 5.57 12.84 -0.44
C PHE A 169 4.81 13.64 0.62
N LEU A 170 4.22 14.78 0.24
CA LEU A 170 3.44 15.58 1.18
C LEU A 170 2.20 14.83 1.66
N GLY A 171 1.46 14.17 0.77
CA GLY A 171 0.31 13.35 1.13
C GLY A 171 0.67 12.17 2.02
N ALA A 172 1.76 11.45 1.70
CA ALA A 172 2.26 10.35 2.51
C ALA A 172 2.72 10.83 3.92
N ALA A 173 3.36 11.99 4.00
CA ALA A 173 3.73 12.61 5.28
C ALA A 173 2.50 13.00 6.10
N ILE A 174 1.49 13.64 5.49
CA ILE A 174 0.22 13.96 6.15
C ILE A 174 -0.45 12.69 6.67
N GLY A 175 -0.55 11.64 5.84
CA GLY A 175 -1.14 10.37 6.27
C GLY A 175 -0.36 9.71 7.41
N THR A 176 0.97 9.83 7.43
CA THR A 176 1.81 9.33 8.53
C THR A 176 1.52 10.08 9.83
N ILE A 177 1.44 11.42 9.77
CA ILE A 177 1.09 12.26 10.93
C ILE A 177 -0.31 11.89 11.45
N LEU A 178 -1.29 11.74 10.56
CA LEU A 178 -2.64 11.34 10.95
C LEU A 178 -2.65 9.96 11.63
N ARG A 179 -1.84 9.00 11.18
CA ARG A 179 -1.75 7.67 11.81
C ARG A 179 -1.11 7.73 13.20
N GLU A 180 -0.18 8.65 13.43
CA GLU A 180 0.60 8.71 14.67
C GLU A 180 -0.08 9.54 15.77
N PHE A 181 -0.88 10.54 15.41
CA PHE A 181 -1.44 11.52 16.35
C PHE A 181 -2.97 11.49 16.49
N LEU A 182 -3.68 10.65 15.72
CA LEU A 182 -5.14 10.53 15.70
C LEU A 182 -5.57 9.09 15.99
#